data_AF-A0A520EL33-F1
#
_entry.id   AF-A0A520EL33-F1
#
_cell.length_a   1.000
_cell.length_b   1.000
_cell.length_c   1.000
_cell.angle_alpha   90.00
_cell.angle_beta   90.00
_cell.angle_gamma   90.00
#
_symmetry.space_group_name_H-M   'P 1'
#
loop_
_entity.id
_entity.type
_entity.pdbx_description
1 polymer ?
#
loop_
_entity_poly.entity_id
_entity_poly.type
_entity_poly.pdbx_seq_one_letter_code
_entity_poly.pdbx_strand_id
1 'polypeptide(L)'
;MSPVSRSPQAVRASITDRLNRYATDHGQNIALVRRRFVIARFLTRVFDADPDGWILKGGISMMVRLPRARYSKDIDLLAATDLPDSVDELRRAVRDHHLDHFRFEVGPSTELSHDKGVTVTVTASLGGKTYDSFSLDVVGSRRTLVGEIERR
;
A
#
# COMPACT_ATOMS: atom_id res chain seq x y z
N MET A 1 18.97 -26.10 13.77
CA MET A 1 18.78 -25.96 12.32
C MET A 1 18.08 -24.65 12.05
N SER A 2 18.78 -23.66 11.51
CA SER A 2 18.12 -22.43 11.03
C SER A 2 17.14 -22.83 9.92
N PRO A 3 15.91 -22.30 9.91
CA PRO A 3 14.96 -22.62 8.85
C PRO A 3 15.57 -22.22 7.51
N VAL A 4 15.57 -23.12 6.54
CA VAL A 4 16.04 -22.83 5.18
C VAL A 4 15.24 -21.64 4.67
N SER A 5 15.90 -20.51 4.48
CA SER A 5 15.27 -19.30 3.93
C SER A 5 14.68 -19.65 2.57
N ARG A 6 13.36 -19.58 2.44
CA ARG A 6 12.69 -19.83 1.15
C ARG A 6 13.18 -18.82 0.13
N SER A 7 13.44 -19.28 -1.10
CA SER A 7 13.79 -18.35 -2.18
C SER A 7 12.61 -17.38 -2.44
N PRO A 8 12.87 -16.15 -2.90
CA PRO A 8 11.82 -15.20 -3.25
C PRO A 8 10.77 -15.76 -4.23
N GLN A 9 11.18 -16.67 -5.13
CA GLN A 9 10.30 -17.38 -6.07
C GLN A 9 9.39 -18.38 -5.34
N ALA A 10 9.93 -19.14 -4.37
CA ALA A 10 9.14 -20.05 -3.56
C ALA A 10 8.13 -19.29 -2.67
N VAL A 11 8.52 -18.12 -2.15
CA VAL A 11 7.61 -17.22 -1.43
C VAL A 11 6.51 -16.71 -2.35
N ARG A 12 6.85 -16.27 -3.58
CA ARG A 12 5.86 -15.85 -4.58
C ARG A 12 4.83 -16.95 -4.85
N ALA A 13 5.29 -18.18 -5.11
CA ALA A 13 4.42 -19.32 -5.35
C ALA A 13 3.49 -19.57 -4.16
N SER A 14 4.04 -19.65 -2.95
CA SER A 14 3.27 -19.91 -1.74
C SER A 14 2.21 -18.84 -1.44
N ILE A 15 2.54 -17.56 -1.62
CA ILE A 15 1.56 -16.47 -1.48
C ILE A 15 0.46 -16.59 -2.54
N THR A 16 0.85 -16.83 -3.80
CA THR A 16 -0.09 -16.96 -4.92
C THR A 16 -1.08 -18.11 -4.70
N ASP A 17 -0.60 -19.26 -4.26
CA ASP A 17 -1.44 -20.43 -3.96
C ASP A 17 -2.41 -20.17 -2.81
N ARG A 18 -1.97 -19.42 -1.78
CA ARG A 18 -2.84 -19.03 -0.65
C ARG A 18 -3.93 -18.05 -1.09
N LEU A 19 -3.58 -17.05 -1.89
CA LEU A 19 -4.55 -16.08 -2.41
C LEU A 19 -5.55 -16.74 -3.38
N ASN A 20 -5.08 -17.67 -4.22
CA ASN A 20 -5.95 -18.47 -5.10
C ASN A 20 -6.97 -19.28 -4.28
N ARG A 21 -6.52 -20.02 -3.27
CA ARG A 21 -7.42 -20.78 -2.38
C ARG A 21 -8.43 -19.87 -1.69
N TYR A 22 -7.98 -18.76 -1.10
CA TYR A 22 -8.87 -17.79 -0.47
C TYR A 22 -9.93 -17.27 -1.45
N ALA A 23 -9.52 -16.91 -2.67
CA ALA A 23 -10.44 -16.41 -3.69
C ALA A 23 -11.49 -17.46 -4.08
N THR A 24 -11.08 -18.72 -4.27
CA THR A 24 -11.99 -19.84 -4.55
C THR A 24 -12.97 -20.08 -3.41
N ASP A 25 -12.46 -20.21 -2.18
CA ASP A 25 -13.27 -20.53 -0.99
C ASP A 25 -14.33 -19.46 -0.69
N HIS A 26 -14.08 -18.21 -1.10
CA HIS A 26 -14.97 -17.07 -0.84
C HIS A 26 -15.69 -16.56 -2.10
N GLY A 27 -15.57 -17.24 -3.25
CA GLY A 27 -16.17 -16.82 -4.52
C GLY A 27 -15.74 -15.42 -4.98
N GLN A 28 -14.52 -15.00 -4.64
CA GLN A 28 -14.01 -13.66 -4.96
C GLN A 28 -13.14 -13.68 -6.23
N ASN A 29 -13.08 -12.53 -6.91
CA ASN A 29 -12.15 -12.34 -8.02
C ASN A 29 -10.69 -12.35 -7.51
N ILE A 30 -9.85 -13.23 -8.05
CA ILE A 30 -8.45 -13.37 -7.62
C ILE A 30 -7.61 -12.11 -7.84
N ALA A 31 -7.81 -11.38 -8.93
CA ALA A 31 -7.04 -10.16 -9.20
C ALA A 31 -7.29 -9.13 -8.09
N LEU A 32 -8.53 -9.08 -7.60
CA LEU A 32 -8.89 -8.21 -6.50
C LEU A 32 -8.31 -8.66 -5.16
N VAL A 33 -8.41 -9.96 -4.83
CA VAL A 33 -7.82 -10.50 -3.59
C VAL A 33 -6.31 -10.21 -3.56
N ARG A 34 -5.64 -10.37 -4.70
CA ARG A 34 -4.23 -10.02 -4.88
C ARG A 34 -3.98 -8.53 -4.67
N ARG A 35 -4.77 -7.67 -5.31
CA ARG A 35 -4.67 -6.21 -5.17
C ARG A 35 -4.77 -5.79 -3.70
N ARG A 36 -5.78 -6.29 -2.98
CA ARG A 36 -5.98 -6.01 -1.55
C ARG A 36 -4.79 -6.45 -0.71
N PHE A 37 -4.29 -7.65 -0.95
CA PHE A 37 -3.13 -8.16 -0.22
C PHE A 37 -1.88 -7.28 -0.44
N VAL A 38 -1.60 -6.91 -1.69
CA VAL A 38 -0.45 -6.05 -2.02
C VAL A 38 -0.59 -4.67 -1.39
N ILE A 39 -1.77 -4.06 -1.45
CA ILE A 39 -2.05 -2.77 -0.82
C ILE A 39 -1.87 -2.87 0.70
N ALA A 40 -2.39 -3.92 1.34
CA ALA A 40 -2.22 -4.12 2.78
C ALA A 40 -0.74 -4.23 3.16
N ARG A 41 0.07 -4.96 2.39
CA ARG A 41 1.53 -5.04 2.61
C ARG A 41 2.21 -3.69 2.43
N PHE A 42 1.85 -2.93 1.40
CA PHE A 42 2.38 -1.58 1.19
C PHE A 42 2.06 -0.67 2.38
N LEU A 43 0.79 -0.59 2.78
CA LEU A 43 0.36 0.26 3.90
C LEU A 43 1.02 -0.17 5.21
N THR A 44 1.18 -1.47 5.44
CA THR A 44 1.91 -1.97 6.63
C THR A 44 3.32 -1.39 6.68
N ARG A 45 4.04 -1.32 5.54
CA ARG A 45 5.38 -0.71 5.48
C ARG A 45 5.37 0.78 5.74
N VAL A 46 4.39 1.50 5.17
CA VAL A 46 4.25 2.95 5.37
C VAL A 46 4.07 3.27 6.86
N PHE A 47 3.13 2.59 7.51
CA PHE A 47 2.81 2.82 8.93
C PHE A 47 3.83 2.20 9.90
N ASP A 48 4.62 1.21 9.48
CA ASP A 48 5.73 0.70 10.29
C ASP A 48 6.92 1.68 10.31
N ALA A 49 7.22 2.30 9.16
CA ALA A 49 8.31 3.27 9.04
C ALA A 49 8.02 4.58 9.77
N ASP A 50 6.80 5.10 9.65
CA ASP A 50 6.33 6.26 10.41
C ASP A 50 4.82 6.12 10.73
N PRO A 51 4.47 5.64 11.94
CA PRO A 51 3.09 5.46 12.35
C PRO A 51 2.28 6.76 12.42
N ASP A 52 2.94 7.90 12.64
CA ASP A 52 2.30 9.19 12.89
C ASP A 52 2.42 10.16 11.69
N GLY A 53 3.34 9.91 10.77
CA GLY A 53 3.60 10.76 9.60
C GLY A 53 2.56 10.63 8.48
N TRP A 54 1.71 9.59 8.52
CA TRP A 54 0.76 9.29 7.45
C TRP A 54 -0.66 9.10 7.97
N ILE A 55 -1.63 9.52 7.17
CA ILE A 55 -3.05 9.31 7.44
C ILE A 55 -3.69 8.68 6.21
N LEU A 56 -4.24 7.48 6.37
CA LEU A 56 -5.00 6.79 5.33
C LEU A 56 -6.39 7.37 5.19
N LYS A 57 -6.70 7.88 4.00
CA LYS A 57 -7.99 8.45 3.61
C LYS A 57 -8.70 7.56 2.58
N GLY A 58 -9.90 7.98 2.19
CA GLY A 58 -10.65 7.38 1.09
C GLY A 58 -11.33 6.04 1.41
N GLY A 59 -11.88 5.41 0.36
CA GLY A 59 -12.65 4.16 0.47
C GLY A 59 -11.85 2.97 0.99
N ILE A 60 -10.52 3.01 0.92
CA ILE A 60 -9.63 1.96 1.46
C ILE A 60 -9.61 1.99 3.00
N SER A 61 -9.64 3.16 3.64
CA SER A 61 -9.83 3.29 5.10
C SER A 61 -11.14 2.64 5.56
N MET A 62 -12.20 2.75 4.74
CA MET A 62 -13.46 2.04 4.97
C MET A 62 -13.41 0.55 4.63
N MET A 63 -12.59 0.08 3.69
CA MET A 63 -12.46 -1.36 3.38
C MET A 63 -11.73 -2.15 4.47
N VAL A 64 -10.80 -1.52 5.19
CA VAL A 64 -10.22 -2.11 6.42
C VAL A 64 -11.32 -2.31 7.49
N ARG A 65 -12.40 -1.50 7.46
CA ARG A 65 -13.51 -1.52 8.42
C ARG A 65 -14.78 -2.25 7.93
N LEU A 66 -15.02 -2.36 6.61
CA LEU A 66 -16.28 -2.84 6.01
C LEU A 66 -16.05 -3.71 4.75
N PRO A 67 -16.42 -5.01 4.78
CA PRO A 67 -16.18 -5.96 3.68
C PRO A 67 -16.86 -5.63 2.33
N ARG A 68 -17.84 -4.71 2.31
CA ARG A 68 -18.70 -4.41 1.14
C ARG A 68 -18.48 -3.02 0.51
N ALA A 69 -17.47 -2.27 0.94
CA ALA A 69 -17.21 -0.95 0.33
C ALA A 69 -16.80 -1.09 -1.15
N ARG A 70 -17.31 -0.18 -1.99
CA ARG A 70 -17.01 -0.11 -3.44
C ARG A 70 -15.49 -0.01 -3.63
N TYR A 71 -14.95 -0.71 -4.62
CA TYR A 71 -13.54 -0.61 -5.00
C TYR A 71 -13.20 0.82 -5.39
N SER A 72 -12.60 1.58 -4.47
CA SER A 72 -11.85 2.77 -4.86
C SER A 72 -10.62 2.28 -5.63
N LYS A 73 -10.45 2.75 -6.86
CA LYS A 73 -9.25 2.47 -7.65
C LYS A 73 -8.00 3.09 -7.03
N ASP A 74 -8.22 4.13 -6.23
CA ASP A 74 -7.18 5.01 -5.73
C ASP A 74 -7.14 4.92 -4.20
N ILE A 75 -5.92 4.76 -3.68
CA ILE A 75 -5.60 4.88 -2.25
C ILE A 75 -5.26 6.34 -2.01
N ASP A 76 -5.75 6.93 -0.93
CA ASP A 76 -5.41 8.29 -0.56
C ASP A 76 -4.55 8.28 0.71
N LEU A 77 -3.34 8.82 0.64
CA LEU A 77 -2.50 9.09 1.80
C LEU A 77 -2.34 10.61 1.98
N LEU A 78 -2.56 11.07 3.21
CA LEU A 78 -2.22 12.42 3.63
C LEU A 78 -0.94 12.35 4.45
N ALA A 79 0.05 13.17 4.11
CA ALA A 79 1.19 13.42 4.98
C ALA A 79 0.74 14.29 6.17
N ALA A 80 1.07 13.90 7.41
CA ALA A 80 0.63 14.58 8.62
C ALA A 80 1.31 15.94 8.83
N THR A 81 2.50 16.12 8.26
CA THR A 81 3.25 17.38 8.23
C THR A 81 3.45 17.85 6.81
N ASP A 82 3.61 19.17 6.64
CA ASP A 82 3.93 19.78 5.34
C ASP A 82 5.36 19.37 4.97
N LEU A 83 5.47 18.25 4.25
CA LEU A 83 6.74 17.66 3.83
C LEU A 83 6.98 18.10 2.38
N PRO A 84 7.97 18.98 2.13
CA PRO A 84 8.33 19.43 0.78
C PRO A 84 8.56 18.28 -0.21
N ASP A 85 8.88 17.08 0.31
CA ASP A 85 9.18 15.89 -0.49
C ASP A 85 8.43 14.63 0.01
N SER A 86 7.14 14.74 0.32
CA SER A 86 6.31 13.63 0.83
C SER A 86 6.46 12.33 0.02
N VAL A 87 6.56 12.42 -1.32
CA VAL A 87 6.74 11.24 -2.19
C VAL A 87 8.12 10.59 -2.02
N ASP A 88 9.17 11.36 -1.76
CA ASP A 88 10.51 10.80 -1.53
C ASP A 88 10.62 10.12 -0.17
N GLU A 89 9.95 10.66 0.84
CA GLU A 89 9.81 9.96 2.12
C GLU A 89 9.06 8.65 1.96
N LEU A 90 7.94 8.65 1.24
CA LEU A 90 7.20 7.43 0.91
C LEU A 90 8.09 6.42 0.16
N ARG A 91 8.90 6.87 -0.82
CA ARG A 91 9.88 6.03 -1.52
C ARG A 91 10.87 5.41 -0.55
N ARG A 92 11.39 6.17 0.41
CA ARG A 92 12.34 5.68 1.42
C ARG A 92 11.68 4.66 2.35
N ALA A 93 10.47 4.93 2.81
CA ALA A 93 9.72 4.07 3.72
C ALA A 93 9.47 2.66 3.14
N VAL A 94 9.23 2.54 1.83
CA VAL A 94 8.74 1.26 1.25
C VAL A 94 9.79 0.45 0.48
N ARG A 95 10.94 1.05 0.10
CA ARG A 95 11.91 0.49 -0.85
C ARG A 95 12.52 -0.83 -0.39
N ASP A 96 13.23 -0.82 0.73
CA ASP A 96 13.88 -1.99 1.33
C ASP A 96 13.38 -2.11 2.78
N HIS A 97 12.54 -3.11 3.02
CA HIS A 97 11.83 -3.24 4.29
C HIS A 97 11.98 -4.65 4.86
N HIS A 98 12.15 -4.75 6.16
CA HIS A 98 12.43 -5.99 6.87
C HIS A 98 11.22 -6.95 6.98
N LEU A 99 10.01 -6.52 6.62
CA LEU A 99 8.77 -7.24 6.94
C LEU A 99 8.45 -8.39 5.99
N ASP A 100 8.94 -8.34 4.74
CA ASP A 100 8.67 -9.36 3.73
C ASP A 100 9.58 -9.24 2.50
N HIS A 101 9.41 -10.15 1.53
CA HIS A 101 10.21 -10.22 0.31
C HIS A 101 9.73 -9.33 -0.85
N PHE A 102 8.70 -8.49 -0.67
CA PHE A 102 8.28 -7.55 -1.71
C PHE A 102 9.32 -6.46 -1.92
N ARG A 103 9.43 -6.01 -3.17
CA ARG A 103 10.05 -4.74 -3.52
C ARG A 103 8.92 -3.82 -3.99
N PHE A 104 8.77 -2.67 -3.35
CA PHE A 104 7.85 -1.63 -3.79
C PHE A 104 8.64 -0.50 -4.43
N GLU A 105 8.20 -0.09 -5.62
CA GLU A 105 8.75 1.04 -6.35
C GLU A 105 7.64 2.07 -6.54
N VAL A 106 7.86 3.28 -6.03
CA VAL A 106 6.94 4.41 -6.23
C VAL A 106 7.46 5.21 -7.43
N GLY A 107 6.68 5.18 -8.51
CA GLY A 107 7.00 5.82 -9.78
C GLY A 107 7.02 7.35 -9.70
N PRO A 108 7.17 8.03 -10.86
CA PRO A 108 7.10 9.48 -10.92
C PRO A 108 5.72 9.99 -10.47
N SER A 109 5.71 11.19 -9.89
CA SER A 109 4.51 11.89 -9.44
C SER A 109 3.96 12.76 -10.55
N THR A 110 2.64 12.72 -10.73
CA THR A 110 1.89 13.63 -11.61
C THR A 110 0.99 14.48 -10.74
N GLU A 111 0.95 15.79 -10.98
CA GLU A 111 0.09 16.71 -10.24
C GLU A 111 -1.39 16.36 -10.43
N LEU A 112 -2.14 16.37 -9.33
CA LEU A 112 -3.59 16.30 -9.35
C LEU A 112 -4.17 17.69 -9.58
N SER A 113 -5.27 17.78 -10.33
CA SER A 113 -5.92 19.07 -10.62
C SER A 113 -6.33 19.82 -9.33
N HIS A 114 -6.16 21.14 -9.31
CA HIS A 114 -6.49 22.06 -8.21
C HIS A 114 -5.56 22.00 -6.98
N ASP A 115 -4.25 21.75 -7.15
CA ASP A 115 -3.24 21.75 -6.06
C ASP A 115 -3.56 20.80 -4.89
N LYS A 116 -4.28 19.71 -5.16
CA LYS A 116 -4.74 18.77 -4.13
C LYS A 116 -3.73 17.69 -3.79
N GLY A 117 -2.53 17.72 -4.35
CA GLY A 117 -1.50 16.71 -4.17
C GLY A 117 -1.00 16.15 -5.49
N VAL A 118 -0.46 14.94 -5.44
CA VAL A 118 0.11 14.23 -6.58
C VAL A 118 -0.39 12.79 -6.62
N THR A 119 -0.48 12.22 -7.80
CA THR A 119 -0.73 10.78 -7.99
C THR A 119 0.56 10.10 -8.41
N VAL A 120 0.79 8.90 -7.87
CA VAL A 120 1.92 8.04 -8.20
C VAL A 120 1.42 6.64 -8.52
N THR A 121 2.10 5.94 -9.43
CA THR A 121 1.90 4.49 -9.60
C THR A 121 2.90 3.74 -8.72
N VAL A 122 2.40 2.87 -7.86
CA VAL A 122 3.21 1.95 -7.06
C VAL A 122 3.26 0.60 -7.74
N THR A 123 4.46 0.08 -7.99
CA THR A 123 4.68 -1.26 -8.53
C THR A 123 5.22 -2.18 -7.43
N ALA A 124 4.55 -3.31 -7.21
CA ALA A 124 4.97 -4.33 -6.27
C ALA A 124 5.57 -5.52 -7.04
N SER A 125 6.81 -5.86 -6.73
CA SER A 125 7.53 -6.99 -7.30
C SER A 125 7.83 -8.04 -6.24
N LEU A 126 7.73 -9.32 -6.62
CA LEU A 126 8.04 -10.46 -5.74
C LEU A 126 8.61 -11.59 -6.58
N GLY A 127 9.73 -12.16 -6.14
CA GLY A 127 10.43 -13.20 -6.91
C GLY A 127 11.04 -12.69 -8.23
N GLY A 128 11.42 -11.40 -8.28
CA GLY A 128 12.03 -10.77 -9.46
C GLY A 128 11.05 -10.41 -10.59
N LYS A 129 9.73 -10.55 -10.36
CA LYS A 129 8.69 -10.19 -11.33
C LYS A 129 7.64 -9.31 -10.68
N THR A 130 7.01 -8.44 -11.46
CA THR A 130 5.83 -7.69 -11.03
C THR A 130 4.76 -8.66 -10.51
N TYR A 131 4.18 -8.31 -9.37
CA TYR A 131 3.13 -9.05 -8.69
C TYR A 131 1.79 -8.32 -8.84
N ASP A 132 1.78 -7.00 -8.66
CA ASP A 132 0.66 -6.10 -8.93
C ASP A 132 1.15 -4.63 -8.99
N SER A 133 0.32 -3.70 -9.45
CA SER A 133 0.58 -2.26 -9.42
C SER A 133 -0.70 -1.45 -9.18
N PHE A 134 -0.64 -0.35 -8.43
CA PHE A 134 -1.82 0.46 -8.10
C PHE A 134 -1.52 1.95 -8.07
N SER A 135 -2.56 2.76 -8.26
CA SER A 135 -2.49 4.21 -8.13
C SER A 135 -2.62 4.62 -6.66
N LEU A 136 -1.85 5.63 -6.27
CA LEU A 136 -1.84 6.20 -4.94
C LEU A 136 -1.82 7.72 -5.08
N ASP A 137 -2.80 8.37 -4.48
CA ASP A 137 -2.87 9.80 -4.36
C ASP A 137 -2.23 10.22 -3.02
N VAL A 138 -1.25 11.12 -3.10
CA VAL A 138 -0.50 11.67 -1.98
C VAL A 138 -0.84 13.14 -1.85
N VAL A 139 -1.40 13.52 -0.71
CA VAL A 139 -1.84 14.88 -0.42
C VAL A 139 -0.95 15.46 0.68
N GLY A 140 -0.41 16.66 0.49
CA GLY A 140 0.29 17.41 1.53
C GLY A 140 -0.69 18.08 2.51
N SER A 141 -0.32 18.20 3.78
CA SER A 141 -1.17 18.88 4.77
C SER A 141 -1.08 20.41 4.65
N ARG A 142 -1.88 21.00 3.76
CA ARG A 142 -2.27 22.43 3.91
C ARG A 142 -3.47 22.62 4.85
N ARG A 143 -3.97 21.56 5.49
CA ARG A 143 -5.17 21.60 6.33
C ARG A 143 -4.84 21.19 7.75
N THR A 144 -5.15 22.08 8.70
CA THR A 144 -5.22 21.79 10.12
C THR A 144 -6.15 20.60 10.34
N LEU A 145 -5.68 19.57 11.05
CA LEU A 145 -6.51 18.46 11.50
C LEU A 145 -7.62 19.02 12.41
N VAL A 146 -8.89 18.74 12.08
CA VAL A 146 -10.05 19.14 12.90
C VAL A 146 -10.46 17.94 13.77
N GLY A 147 -9.59 17.56 14.71
CA GLY A 147 -9.85 16.45 15.65
C GLY A 147 -8.62 15.57 15.92
N GLU A 148 -8.71 14.76 16.99
CA GLU A 148 -7.68 13.79 17.34
C GLU A 148 -7.66 12.62 16.34
N ILE A 149 -6.45 12.15 16.01
CA ILE A 149 -6.25 10.97 15.18
C ILE A 149 -6.58 9.73 16.03
N GLU A 150 -7.57 8.93 15.61
CA GLU A 150 -7.86 7.65 16.26
C GLU A 150 -6.63 6.72 16.15
N ARG A 151 -6.03 6.40 17.29
CA ARG A 151 -4.97 5.38 17.42
C ARG A 151 -5.62 4.11 17.99
N ARG A 152 -5.49 2.98 17.29
CA ARG A 152 -5.93 1.67 17.78
C ARG A 152 -4.74 0.76 18.01
#